data_AF-A0A7C7MMW4-F1
#
_entry.id   AF-A0A7C7MMW4-F1
#
_cell.length_a   1.000
_cell.length_b   1.000
_cell.length_c   1.000
_cell.angle_alpha   90.00
_cell.angle_beta   90.00
_cell.angle_gamma   90.00
#
_symmetry.space_group_name_H-M   'P 1'
#
loop_
_entity.id
_entity.type
_entity.pdbx_description
1 polymer ?
#
loop_
_entity_poly.entity_id
_entity_poly.type
_entity_poly.pdbx_seq_one_letter_code
_entity_poly.pdbx_strand_id
1 'polypeptide(L)'
;MCNKIKSYLKTFLKLRNFILFIVLLSACSNSDELVVVSGNTVVAEVKGVDITVDKLRDEIRFLIMQFRITNKNALSKEEKLLLKVKGLNRAIRNNLLLTEASSIGVFLTRNEYEVAFREIESEYKEDSFLEYLKVQNISHELWKLRFKNNLLINKFINVKFKIKTSDNKIEAKKYYEAHK
;
A
#
# COMPACT_ATOMS: atom_id res chain seq x y z
N MET A 1 -18.59 -70.64 22.16
CA MET A 1 -17.89 -69.98 21.03
C MET A 1 -18.40 -68.56 20.70
N CYS A 2 -19.63 -68.18 21.08
CA CYS A 2 -20.28 -66.93 20.66
C CYS A 2 -19.81 -65.64 21.40
N ASN A 3 -19.24 -65.73 22.61
CA ASN A 3 -18.84 -64.54 23.40
C ASN A 3 -17.50 -63.90 22.99
N LYS A 4 -16.56 -64.69 22.42
CA LYS A 4 -15.26 -64.14 21.96
C LYS A 4 -15.44 -63.24 20.72
N ILE A 5 -16.28 -63.64 19.78
CA ILE A 5 -16.53 -62.90 18.52
C ILE A 5 -17.17 -61.53 18.79
N LYS A 6 -18.12 -61.45 19.73
CA LYS A 6 -18.72 -60.17 20.16
C LYS A 6 -17.71 -59.23 20.83
N SER A 7 -16.74 -59.79 21.57
CA SER A 7 -15.66 -59.01 22.19
C SER A 7 -14.74 -58.39 21.12
N TYR A 8 -14.26 -59.20 20.17
CA TYR A 8 -13.41 -58.74 19.07
C TYR A 8 -14.10 -57.68 18.20
N LEU A 9 -15.39 -57.86 17.91
CA LEU A 9 -16.20 -56.89 17.15
C LEU A 9 -16.33 -55.55 17.88
N LYS A 10 -16.49 -55.57 19.21
CA LYS A 10 -16.62 -54.36 20.05
C LYS A 10 -15.30 -53.61 20.17
N THR A 11 -14.16 -54.31 20.27
CA THR A 11 -12.82 -53.70 20.18
C THR A 11 -12.55 -53.13 18.78
N PHE A 12 -12.95 -53.82 17.71
CA PHE A 12 -12.76 -53.34 16.34
C PHE A 12 -13.64 -52.10 16.05
N LEU A 13 -14.87 -52.07 16.55
CA LEU A 13 -15.76 -50.90 16.45
C LEU A 13 -15.23 -49.70 17.23
N LYS A 14 -14.64 -49.93 18.43
CA LYS A 14 -13.98 -48.88 19.23
C LYS A 14 -12.71 -48.37 18.57
N LEU A 15 -11.91 -49.24 17.97
CA LEU A 15 -10.67 -48.88 17.26
C LEU A 15 -10.98 -48.10 15.97
N ARG A 16 -12.03 -48.47 15.24
CA ARG A 16 -12.52 -47.72 14.07
C ARG A 16 -12.99 -46.31 14.43
N ASN A 17 -13.73 -46.16 15.54
CA ASN A 17 -14.16 -44.85 16.02
C ASN A 17 -12.98 -43.99 16.54
N PHE A 18 -11.95 -44.61 17.09
CA PHE A 18 -10.73 -43.92 17.52
C PHE A 18 -9.91 -43.40 16.32
N ILE A 19 -9.80 -44.20 15.26
CA ILE A 19 -9.12 -43.81 14.01
C ILE A 19 -9.88 -42.68 13.30
N LEU A 20 -11.22 -42.73 13.27
CA LEU A 20 -12.05 -41.65 12.69
C LEU A 20 -11.86 -40.30 13.41
N PHE A 21 -11.65 -40.34 14.74
CA PHE A 21 -11.42 -39.15 15.55
C PHE A 21 -10.06 -38.48 15.28
N ILE A 22 -9.03 -39.28 14.98
CA ILE A 22 -7.68 -38.79 14.64
C ILE A 22 -7.66 -38.11 13.25
N VAL A 23 -8.41 -38.66 12.28
CA VAL A 23 -8.52 -38.04 10.94
C VAL A 23 -9.24 -36.69 11.01
N LEU A 24 -10.23 -36.54 11.88
CA LEU A 24 -10.95 -35.26 12.07
C LEU A 24 -10.10 -34.20 12.78
N LEU A 25 -9.15 -34.59 13.64
CA LEU A 25 -8.23 -33.65 14.29
C LEU A 25 -7.08 -33.18 13.38
N SER A 26 -6.86 -33.85 12.25
CA SER A 26 -5.79 -33.53 11.30
C SER A 26 -6.24 -32.54 10.20
N ALA A 27 -7.52 -32.17 10.16
CA ALA A 27 -8.11 -31.36 9.08
C ALA A 27 -7.90 -29.84 9.23
N CYS A 28 -7.26 -29.38 10.31
CA CYS A 28 -6.99 -27.97 10.53
C CYS A 28 -5.54 -27.73 10.99
N SER A 29 -4.57 -27.99 10.11
CA SER A 29 -3.28 -27.30 10.20
C SER A 29 -3.21 -26.25 9.11
N ASN A 30 -3.82 -25.08 9.35
CA ASN A 30 -3.42 -23.88 8.63
C ASN A 30 -2.05 -23.47 9.18
N SER A 31 -1.01 -24.17 8.73
CA SER A 31 0.33 -23.61 8.80
C SER A 31 0.33 -22.42 7.85
N ASP A 32 0.19 -21.21 8.41
CA ASP A 32 0.61 -19.98 7.74
C ASP A 32 2.11 -20.13 7.48
N GLU A 33 2.46 -20.84 6.40
CA GLU A 33 3.83 -21.00 5.96
C GLU A 33 4.32 -19.59 5.61
N LEU A 34 5.36 -19.15 6.32
CA LEU A 34 5.88 -17.81 6.18
C LEU A 34 6.68 -17.76 4.88
N VAL A 35 5.97 -17.60 3.76
CA VAL A 35 6.57 -17.46 2.43
C VAL A 35 7.36 -16.15 2.41
N VAL A 36 8.68 -16.26 2.51
CA VAL A 36 9.59 -15.12 2.39
C VAL A 36 9.65 -14.73 0.91
N VAL A 37 8.78 -13.81 0.50
CA VAL A 37 8.81 -13.25 -0.85
C VAL A 37 9.96 -12.25 -0.96
N SER A 38 10.83 -12.47 -1.95
CA SER A 38 11.96 -11.59 -2.27
C SER A 38 11.50 -10.17 -2.56
N GLY A 39 12.30 -9.19 -2.14
CA GLY A 39 12.00 -7.77 -2.34
C GLY A 39 11.96 -7.32 -3.80
N ASN A 40 12.73 -7.99 -4.67
CA ASN A 40 12.79 -7.72 -6.09
C ASN A 40 11.69 -8.42 -6.92
N THR A 41 10.87 -9.27 -6.31
CA THR A 41 9.77 -9.93 -7.02
C THR A 41 8.83 -8.89 -7.60
N VAL A 42 8.51 -9.01 -8.89
CA VAL A 42 7.59 -8.12 -9.60
C VAL A 42 6.16 -8.44 -9.19
N VAL A 43 5.40 -7.43 -8.76
CA VAL A 43 3.99 -7.55 -8.39
C VAL A 43 3.05 -6.95 -9.44
N ALA A 44 3.57 -6.07 -10.30
CA ALA A 44 2.88 -5.53 -11.46
C ALA A 44 3.90 -4.93 -12.44
N GLU A 45 3.55 -4.92 -13.72
CA GLU A 45 4.30 -4.22 -14.76
C GLU A 45 3.42 -3.11 -15.38
N VAL A 46 3.98 -1.93 -15.58
CA VAL A 46 3.25 -0.77 -16.13
C VAL A 46 4.09 -0.12 -17.23
N LYS A 47 3.70 -0.33 -18.49
CA LYS A 47 4.41 0.19 -19.69
C LYS A 47 5.91 -0.17 -19.67
N GLY A 48 6.27 -1.43 -19.38
CA GLY A 48 7.66 -1.88 -19.32
C GLY A 48 8.42 -1.48 -18.05
N VAL A 49 7.74 -0.90 -17.06
CA VAL A 49 8.33 -0.57 -15.75
C VAL A 49 7.78 -1.50 -14.68
N ASP A 50 8.68 -2.25 -14.05
CA ASP A 50 8.35 -3.14 -12.96
C ASP A 50 8.03 -2.39 -11.66
N ILE A 51 6.98 -2.86 -10.99
CA ILE A 51 6.65 -2.53 -9.60
C ILE A 51 7.00 -3.76 -8.78
N THR A 52 8.01 -3.63 -7.94
CA THR A 52 8.51 -4.72 -7.09
C THR A 52 7.81 -4.77 -5.74
N VAL A 53 7.98 -5.87 -5.01
CA VAL A 53 7.53 -6.03 -3.62
C VAL A 53 8.09 -4.91 -2.73
N ASP A 54 9.36 -4.53 -2.87
CA ASP A 54 9.94 -3.46 -2.06
C ASP A 54 9.32 -2.10 -2.37
N LYS A 55 9.04 -1.80 -3.64
CA LYS A 55 8.33 -0.58 -4.02
C LYS A 55 6.91 -0.55 -3.44
N LEU A 56 6.22 -1.69 -3.41
CA LEU A 56 4.92 -1.81 -2.74
C LEU A 56 5.04 -1.62 -1.21
N ARG A 57 6.07 -2.19 -0.58
CA ARG A 57 6.33 -2.00 0.86
C ARG A 57 6.60 -0.54 1.19
N ASP A 58 7.34 0.18 0.34
CA ASP A 58 7.55 1.62 0.46
C ASP A 58 6.23 2.39 0.44
N GLU A 59 5.39 2.14 -0.56
CA GLU A 59 4.06 2.78 -0.64
C GLU A 59 3.21 2.53 0.60
N ILE A 60 3.23 1.31 1.13
CA ILE A 60 2.52 0.97 2.37
C ILE A 60 3.09 1.75 3.57
N ARG A 61 4.42 1.92 3.68
CA ARG A 61 5.04 2.76 4.74
C ARG A 61 4.53 4.19 4.67
N PHE A 62 4.48 4.78 3.48
CA PHE A 62 3.95 6.13 3.30
C PHE A 62 2.45 6.23 3.60
N LEU A 63 1.65 5.19 3.32
CA LEU A 63 0.22 5.16 3.67
C LEU A 63 0.02 5.04 5.18
N ILE A 64 0.81 4.22 5.87
CA ILE A 64 0.80 4.11 7.35
C ILE A 64 1.07 5.48 7.98
N MET A 65 2.09 6.18 7.46
CA MET A 65 2.43 7.54 7.88
C MET A 65 1.27 8.52 7.60
N GLN A 66 0.71 8.50 6.39
CA GLN A 66 -0.38 9.39 5.97
C GLN A 66 -1.66 9.18 6.80
N PHE A 67 -1.99 7.93 7.14
CA PHE A 67 -3.17 7.59 7.94
C PHE A 67 -2.89 7.56 9.45
N ARG A 68 -1.67 7.91 9.88
CA ARG A 68 -1.24 7.93 11.29
C ARG A 68 -1.51 6.61 12.01
N ILE A 69 -1.27 5.48 11.34
CA ILE A 69 -1.48 4.16 11.90
C ILE A 69 -0.38 3.88 12.92
N THR A 70 -0.74 3.85 14.20
CA THR A 70 0.19 3.67 15.32
C THR A 70 0.58 2.22 15.55
N ASN A 71 -0.33 1.27 15.30
CA ASN A 71 -0.08 -0.16 15.46
C ASN A 71 -0.49 -0.94 14.21
N LYS A 72 0.49 -1.21 13.32
CA LYS A 72 0.29 -2.01 12.11
C LYS A 72 -0.17 -3.45 12.40
N ASN A 73 0.20 -4.00 13.55
CA ASN A 73 -0.12 -5.39 13.90
C ASN A 73 -1.59 -5.55 14.30
N ALA A 74 -2.18 -4.50 14.87
CA ALA A 74 -3.60 -4.46 15.25
C ALA A 74 -4.57 -4.38 14.06
N LEU A 75 -4.07 -4.11 12.85
CA LEU A 75 -4.92 -4.06 11.66
C LEU A 75 -5.51 -5.43 11.33
N SER A 76 -6.80 -5.44 10.96
CA SER A 76 -7.50 -6.62 10.46
C SER A 76 -6.88 -7.12 9.14
N LYS A 77 -7.27 -8.32 8.71
CA LYS A 77 -6.81 -8.86 7.41
C LYS A 77 -7.30 -7.99 6.24
N GLU A 78 -8.52 -7.49 6.35
CA GLU A 78 -9.17 -6.62 5.37
C GLU A 78 -8.47 -5.26 5.29
N GLU A 79 -8.12 -4.66 6.43
CA GLU A 79 -7.38 -3.40 6.47
C GLU A 79 -5.97 -3.55 5.89
N LYS A 80 -5.28 -4.65 6.21
CA LYS A 80 -3.97 -4.97 5.62
C LYS A 80 -4.09 -5.16 4.10
N LEU A 81 -5.13 -5.83 3.61
CA LEU A 81 -5.40 -5.98 2.19
C LEU A 81 -5.68 -4.63 1.53
N LEU A 82 -6.51 -3.79 2.16
CA LEU A 82 -6.83 -2.46 1.66
C LEU A 82 -5.56 -1.58 1.53
N LEU A 83 -4.64 -1.63 2.50
CA LEU A 83 -3.36 -0.93 2.40
C LEU A 83 -2.52 -1.43 1.23
N LYS A 84 -2.46 -2.76 1.00
CA LYS A 84 -1.75 -3.33 -0.15
C LYS A 84 -2.35 -2.85 -1.47
N VAL A 85 -3.68 -2.90 -1.61
CA VAL A 85 -4.39 -2.44 -2.81
C VAL A 85 -4.18 -0.94 -3.04
N LYS A 86 -4.33 -0.11 -2.00
CA LYS A 86 -4.07 1.34 -2.09
C LYS A 86 -2.62 1.64 -2.45
N GLY A 87 -1.66 0.92 -1.85
CA GLY A 87 -0.23 1.07 -2.14
C GLY A 87 0.08 0.73 -3.59
N LEU A 88 -0.42 -0.41 -4.08
CA LEU A 88 -0.23 -0.84 -5.46
C LEU A 88 -0.86 0.15 -6.45
N ASN A 89 -2.10 0.57 -6.22
CA ASN A 89 -2.78 1.56 -7.07
C ASN A 89 -2.01 2.89 -7.10
N ARG A 90 -1.44 3.32 -5.97
CA ARG A 90 -0.61 4.53 -5.91
C ARG A 90 0.69 4.36 -6.69
N ALA A 91 1.38 3.23 -6.58
CA ALA A 91 2.57 2.92 -7.38
C ALA A 91 2.27 2.96 -8.88
N ILE A 92 1.21 2.28 -9.31
CA ILE A 92 0.78 2.22 -10.72
C ILE A 92 0.44 3.63 -11.22
N ARG A 93 -0.40 4.36 -10.49
CA ARG A 93 -0.82 5.72 -10.88
C ARG A 93 0.39 6.65 -11.00
N ASN A 94 1.28 6.64 -10.01
CA ASN A 94 2.46 7.50 -10.04
C ASN A 94 3.38 7.13 -11.22
N ASN A 95 3.54 5.85 -11.52
CA ASN A 95 4.31 5.41 -12.68
C ASN A 95 3.72 5.96 -13.98
N LEU A 96 2.41 5.80 -14.19
CA LEU A 96 1.72 6.32 -15.37
C LEU A 96 1.89 7.84 -15.51
N LEU A 97 1.73 8.60 -14.44
CA LEU A 97 1.84 10.06 -14.45
C LEU A 97 3.27 10.54 -14.73
N LEU A 98 4.28 9.89 -14.14
CA LEU A 98 5.69 10.24 -14.36
C LEU A 98 6.14 9.88 -15.78
N THR A 99 5.71 8.72 -16.29
CA THR A 99 5.98 8.31 -17.68
C THR A 99 5.33 9.28 -18.67
N GLU A 100 4.07 9.65 -18.42
CA GLU A 100 3.36 10.61 -19.28
C GLU A 100 4.02 11.99 -19.23
N ALA A 101 4.35 12.50 -18.05
CA ALA A 101 5.07 13.77 -17.89
C ALA A 101 6.36 13.81 -18.71
N SER A 102 7.14 12.72 -18.64
CA SER A 102 8.38 12.59 -19.41
C SER A 102 8.12 12.55 -20.92
N SER A 103 7.06 11.83 -21.36
CA SER A 103 6.72 11.69 -22.78
C SER A 103 6.33 13.01 -23.46
N ILE A 104 5.78 13.96 -22.70
CA ILE A 104 5.39 15.28 -23.20
C ILE A 104 6.40 16.38 -22.85
N GLY A 105 7.58 16.01 -22.35
CA GLY A 105 8.67 16.94 -22.07
C GLY A 105 8.51 17.79 -20.80
N VAL A 106 7.67 17.36 -19.84
CA VAL A 106 7.55 18.03 -18.54
C VAL A 106 8.60 17.46 -17.58
N PHE A 107 9.51 18.32 -17.12
CA PHE A 107 10.56 17.96 -16.16
C PHE A 107 10.61 18.95 -14.99
N LEU A 108 11.16 18.51 -13.87
CA LEU A 108 11.42 19.35 -12.70
C LEU A 108 12.85 19.88 -12.78
N THR A 109 12.99 21.21 -12.81
CA THR A 109 14.31 21.87 -12.77
C THR A 109 14.91 21.81 -11.37
N ARG A 110 16.23 21.99 -11.27
CA ARG A 110 16.90 22.08 -9.97
C ARG A 110 16.32 23.22 -9.12
N ASN A 111 16.16 24.41 -9.70
CA ASN A 111 15.67 25.57 -8.95
C ASN A 111 14.25 25.34 -8.39
N GLU A 112 13.34 24.76 -9.19
CA GLU A 112 11.99 24.44 -8.71
C GLU A 112 12.01 23.47 -7.54
N TYR A 113 12.87 22.44 -7.59
CA TYR A 113 13.05 21.51 -6.48
C TYR A 113 13.59 22.21 -5.22
N GLU A 114 14.67 22.98 -5.35
CA GLU A 114 15.34 23.63 -4.22
C GLU A 114 14.45 24.67 -3.52
N VAL A 115 13.65 25.41 -4.29
CA VAL A 115 12.67 26.37 -3.73
C VAL A 115 11.62 25.62 -2.91
N ALA A 116 10.98 24.61 -3.50
CA ALA A 116 9.94 23.84 -2.81
C ALA A 116 10.50 23.04 -1.62
N PHE A 117 11.75 22.57 -1.70
CA PHE A 117 12.40 21.87 -0.60
C PHE A 117 12.65 22.79 0.59
N ARG A 118 13.18 24.01 0.36
CA ARG A 118 13.40 25.00 1.42
C ARG A 118 12.11 25.45 2.10
N GLU A 119 11.04 25.61 1.33
CA GLU A 119 9.71 25.94 1.88
C GLU A 119 9.28 24.88 2.90
N ILE A 120 9.34 23.61 2.52
CA ILE A 120 8.98 22.51 3.42
C ILE A 120 9.95 22.38 4.60
N GLU A 121 11.25 22.52 4.37
CA GLU A 121 12.26 22.46 5.43
C GLU A 121 12.02 23.53 6.50
N SER A 122 11.60 24.73 6.10
CA SER A 122 11.28 25.83 7.02
C SER A 122 10.03 25.59 7.89
N GLU A 123 9.13 24.69 7.47
CA GLU A 123 7.91 24.36 8.22
C GLU A 123 8.16 23.36 9.36
N TYR A 124 9.29 22.65 9.36
CA TYR A 124 9.64 21.67 10.38
C TYR A 124 10.71 22.19 11.34
N LYS A 125 10.55 21.90 12.63
CA LYS A 125 11.65 22.08 13.60
C LYS A 125 12.70 21.00 13.34
N GLU A 126 13.87 21.43 12.86
CA GLU A 126 15.10 20.67 12.52
C GLU A 126 14.94 19.14 12.53
N ASP A 127 14.98 18.50 13.72
CA ASP A 127 15.09 17.04 13.82
C ASP A 127 13.77 16.27 13.92
N SER A 128 12.67 16.93 14.33
CA SER A 128 11.40 16.27 14.64
C SER A 128 10.82 15.47 13.46
N PHE A 129 11.01 16.00 12.24
CA PHE A 129 10.56 15.36 11.02
C PHE A 129 11.40 14.12 10.67
N LEU A 130 12.73 14.22 10.81
CA LEU A 130 13.65 13.11 10.54
C LEU A 130 13.47 11.96 11.54
N GLU A 131 13.22 12.28 12.80
CA GLU A 131 12.86 11.28 13.82
C GLU A 131 11.57 10.55 13.45
N TYR A 132 10.55 11.27 13.00
CA TYR A 132 9.30 10.67 12.57
C TYR A 132 9.48 9.70 11.38
N LEU A 133 10.31 10.06 10.40
CA LEU A 133 10.65 9.17 9.28
C LEU A 133 11.36 7.90 9.77
N LYS A 134 12.31 8.02 10.72
CA LYS A 134 13.02 6.86 11.30
C LYS A 134 12.07 5.88 11.98
N VAL A 135 11.09 6.38 12.76
CA VAL A 135 10.07 5.53 13.41
C VAL A 135 9.28 4.71 12.38
N GLN A 136 9.01 5.28 11.20
CA GLN A 136 8.31 4.60 10.11
C GLN A 136 9.23 3.76 9.20
N ASN A 137 10.52 3.66 9.55
CA ASN A 137 11.55 3.02 8.73
C ASN A 137 11.60 3.61 7.30
N ILE A 138 11.42 4.92 7.16
CA ILE A 138 11.55 5.62 5.87
C ILE A 138 12.88 6.36 5.88
N SER A 139 13.74 6.09 4.89
CA SER A 139 14.99 6.82 4.76
C SER A 139 14.74 8.24 4.26
N HIS A 140 15.61 9.18 4.64
CA HIS A 140 15.53 10.56 4.16
C HIS A 140 15.56 10.63 2.63
N GLU A 141 16.39 9.81 1.98
CA GLU A 141 16.50 9.76 0.52
C GLU A 141 15.26 9.19 -0.16
N LEU A 142 14.62 8.17 0.42
CA LEU A 142 13.35 7.65 -0.07
C LEU A 142 12.24 8.71 0.02
N TRP A 143 12.22 9.46 1.12
CA TRP A 143 11.28 10.57 1.28
C TRP A 143 11.54 11.70 0.26
N LYS A 144 12.79 12.13 0.07
CA LYS A 144 13.18 13.13 -0.95
C LYS A 144 12.76 12.69 -2.35
N LEU A 145 12.99 11.43 -2.70
CA LEU A 145 12.57 10.87 -3.99
C LEU A 145 11.05 10.96 -4.15
N ARG A 146 10.29 10.60 -3.10
CA ARG A 146 8.83 10.74 -3.11
C ARG A 146 8.40 12.21 -3.27
N PHE A 147 9.05 13.11 -2.55
CA PHE A 147 8.76 14.54 -2.63
C PHE A 147 8.99 15.07 -4.04
N LYS A 148 10.16 14.79 -4.63
CA LYS A 148 10.49 15.13 -6.02
C LYS A 148 9.47 14.60 -7.03
N ASN A 149 9.08 13.33 -6.89
CA ASN A 149 8.09 12.71 -7.78
C ASN A 149 6.72 13.39 -7.67
N ASN A 150 6.28 13.73 -6.45
CA ASN A 150 5.02 14.45 -6.25
C ASN A 150 5.05 15.85 -6.87
N LEU A 151 6.17 16.58 -6.74
CA LEU A 151 6.34 17.89 -7.40
C LEU A 151 6.22 17.77 -8.92
N LEU A 152 6.88 16.79 -9.53
CA LEU A 152 6.82 16.56 -10.97
C LEU A 152 5.39 16.19 -11.42
N ILE A 153 4.71 15.30 -10.68
CA ILE A 153 3.32 14.93 -10.97
C ILE A 153 2.39 16.15 -10.89
N ASN A 154 2.53 16.99 -9.86
CA ASN A 154 1.73 18.20 -9.71
C ASN A 154 2.00 19.20 -10.82
N LYS A 155 3.27 19.40 -11.19
CA LYS A 155 3.66 20.22 -12.34
C LYS A 155 3.02 19.71 -13.63
N PHE A 156 3.09 18.40 -13.89
CA PHE A 156 2.45 17.77 -15.04
C PHE A 156 0.94 18.02 -15.06
N ILE A 157 0.24 17.81 -13.94
CA ILE A 157 -1.21 18.04 -13.85
C ILE A 157 -1.54 19.50 -14.20
N ASN A 158 -0.80 20.45 -13.65
CA ASN A 158 -1.02 21.89 -13.89
C ASN A 158 -0.76 22.30 -15.34
N VAL A 159 0.26 21.70 -15.99
CA VAL A 159 0.55 21.95 -17.40
C VAL A 159 -0.51 21.33 -18.31
N LYS A 160 -0.88 20.07 -18.06
CA LYS A 160 -1.78 19.31 -18.95
C LYS A 160 -3.25 19.72 -18.81
N PHE A 161 -3.71 19.98 -17.60
CA PHE A 161 -5.12 20.19 -17.27
C PHE A 161 -5.42 21.63 -16.85
N LYS A 162 -4.59 22.60 -17.27
CA LYS A 162 -4.73 24.03 -16.92
C LYS A 162 -6.21 24.46 -16.92
N ILE A 163 -6.75 24.69 -15.74
CA ILE A 163 -8.17 24.99 -15.54
C ILE A 163 -8.49 26.32 -16.23
N LYS A 164 -9.43 26.31 -17.18
CA LYS A 164 -9.99 27.54 -17.75
C LYS A 164 -10.88 28.18 -16.70
N THR A 165 -10.39 29.25 -16.06
CA THR A 165 -11.08 29.94 -14.96
C THR A 165 -12.24 30.84 -15.40
N SER A 166 -12.49 30.98 -16.71
CA SER A 166 -13.53 31.88 -17.25
C SER A 166 -14.96 31.43 -16.89
N ASP A 167 -15.21 30.12 -16.83
CA ASP A 167 -16.58 29.59 -16.69
C ASP A 167 -17.02 29.48 -15.23
N ASN A 168 -16.08 29.66 -14.29
CA ASN A 168 -16.24 29.38 -12.87
C ASN A 168 -17.06 30.44 -12.11
N LYS A 169 -17.12 31.69 -12.59
CA LYS A 169 -17.87 32.76 -11.89
C LYS A 169 -19.39 32.58 -11.97
N ILE A 170 -19.90 32.16 -13.12
CA ILE A 170 -21.34 31.92 -13.33
C ILE A 170 -21.77 30.68 -12.55
N GLU A 171 -20.96 29.62 -12.59
CA GLU A 171 -21.21 28.38 -11.88
C GLU A 171 -21.12 28.56 -10.36
N ALA A 172 -20.11 29.27 -9.86
CA ALA A 172 -20.01 29.61 -8.44
C ALA A 172 -21.19 30.43 -7.94
N LYS A 173 -21.66 31.42 -8.73
CA LYS A 173 -22.86 32.19 -8.39
C LYS A 173 -24.10 31.30 -8.36
N LYS A 174 -24.30 30.45 -9.37
CA LYS A 174 -25.42 29.48 -9.38
C LYS A 174 -25.40 28.55 -8.18
N TYR A 175 -24.23 28.02 -7.82
CA TYR A 175 -24.06 27.17 -6.65
C TYR A 175 -24.43 27.89 -5.35
N TYR A 176 -23.94 29.12 -5.16
CA TYR A 176 -24.25 29.93 -3.98
C TYR A 176 -25.76 30.22 -3.86
N GLU A 177 -26.40 30.67 -4.95
CA GLU A 177 -27.84 30.97 -4.95
C GLU A 177 -28.69 29.70 -4.72
N ALA A 178 -28.25 28.53 -5.19
CA ALA A 178 -28.98 27.27 -5.02
C ALA A 178 -28.86 26.66 -3.61
N HIS A 179 -27.92 27.12 -2.78
CA HIS A 179 -27.66 26.60 -1.43
C HIS A 179 -27.72 27.69 -0.36
N LYS A 180 -28.42 28.79 -0.64
CA LYS A 180 -28.70 29.87 0.31
C LYS A 180 -29.93 29.54 1.15
#